data_AF-A0A843HAX3-F1
#
_entry.id   AF-A0A843HAX3-F1
#
_cell.length_a   1.000
_cell.length_b   1.000
_cell.length_c   1.000
_cell.angle_alpha   90.00
_cell.angle_beta   90.00
_cell.angle_gamma   90.00
#
_symmetry.space_group_name_H-M   'P 1'
#
loop_
_entity.id
_entity.type
_entity.pdbx_description
1 polymer ?
#
loop_
_entity_poly.entity_id
_entity_poly.type
_entity_poly.pdbx_seq_one_letter_code
_entity_poly.pdbx_strand_id
1 'polypeptide(L)' 'MAREIRVNKDFVNRLVKYRHGTIESFLACYGISRMRYWQILNQPHLSKEVPCLTKLAEFLHVTVDEIVKE' A
#
# COMPACT_ATOMS: atom_id res chain seq x y z
N MET A 1 11.05 -14.65 -15.70
CA MET A 1 11.39 -14.96 -14.29
C MET A 1 10.71 -13.92 -13.41
N ALA A 2 9.49 -14.19 -12.94
CA ALA A 2 8.76 -13.25 -12.09
C ALA A 2 9.18 -13.54 -10.63
N ARG A 3 10.02 -12.67 -10.03
CA ARG A 3 10.23 -12.70 -8.58
C ARG A 3 8.92 -12.32 -7.91
N GLU A 4 8.44 -13.14 -6.98
CA GLU A 4 7.21 -12.87 -6.24
C GLU A 4 7.40 -11.64 -5.34
N ILE A 5 6.71 -10.55 -5.65
CA ILE A 5 6.74 -9.31 -4.88
C ILE A 5 5.66 -9.36 -3.80
N ARG A 6 6.06 -9.13 -2.54
CA ARG A 6 5.13 -9.02 -1.40
C ARG A 6 5.14 -7.60 -0.84
N VAL A 7 3.94 -7.07 -0.59
CA VAL A 7 3.79 -5.78 0.11
C VAL A 7 4.20 -5.93 1.57
N ASN A 8 5.04 -5.02 2.04
CA ASN A 8 5.40 -4.92 3.44
C ASN A 8 4.26 -4.23 4.22
N LYS A 9 3.27 -5.02 4.63
CA LYS A 9 2.07 -4.54 5.35
C LYS A 9 2.43 -3.80 6.63
N ASP A 10 3.47 -4.24 7.35
CA ASP A 10 3.92 -3.58 8.58
C ASP A 10 4.53 -2.21 8.34
N PHE A 11 5.27 -2.04 7.24
CA PHE A 11 5.78 -0.74 6.83
C PHE A 11 4.64 0.20 6.46
N VAL A 12 3.73 -0.24 5.59
CA VAL A 12 2.57 0.56 5.17
C VAL A 12 1.70 0.97 6.36
N ASN A 13 1.38 0.02 7.25
CA ASN A 13 0.57 0.30 8.44
C ASN A 13 1.24 1.31 9.38
N ARG A 14 2.56 1.21 9.58
CA ARG A 14 3.31 2.17 10.40
C ARG A 14 3.33 3.55 9.76
N LEU A 15 3.55 3.64 8.44
CA LEU A 15 3.59 4.89 7.72
C LEU A 15 2.23 5.60 7.71
N VAL A 16 1.14 4.84 7.51
CA VAL A 16 -0.23 5.33 7.60
C VAL A 16 -0.51 5.89 9.00
N LYS A 17 -0.15 5.15 10.05
CA LYS A 17 -0.32 5.63 11.44
C LYS A 17 0.53 6.86 11.73
N TYR A 18 1.75 6.92 11.21
CA TYR A 18 2.63 8.07 11.40
C TYR A 18 2.09 9.33 10.73
N ARG A 19 1.57 9.24 9.49
CA ARG A 19 1.07 10.40 8.74
C ARG A 19 -0.37 10.80 9.09
N HIS A 20 -1.25 9.83 9.32
CA HIS A 20 -2.69 10.06 9.48
C HIS A 20 -3.23 9.68 10.86
N GLY A 21 -2.39 9.20 11.77
CA GLY A 21 -2.77 8.72 13.11
C GLY A 21 -3.42 7.34 13.09
N THR A 22 -4.42 7.13 12.22
CA THR A 22 -5.13 5.85 12.08
C THR A 22 -5.30 5.44 10.62
N ILE A 23 -5.53 4.15 10.39
CA ILE A 23 -5.87 3.63 9.06
C ILE A 23 -7.19 4.24 8.57
N GLU A 24 -8.18 4.40 9.45
CA GLU A 24 -9.48 4.98 9.10
C GLU A 24 -9.37 6.42 8.64
N SER A 25 -8.54 7.23 9.32
CA SER A 25 -8.27 8.61 8.92
C SER A 25 -7.64 8.67 7.53
N PHE A 26 -6.68 7.80 7.23
CA PHE A 26 -6.10 7.69 5.88
C PHE A 26 -7.16 7.29 4.83
N LEU A 27 -7.95 6.26 5.12
CA LEU A 27 -9.02 5.80 4.22
C LEU A 27 -10.04 6.92 3.93
N ALA A 28 -10.41 7.69 4.95
CA ALA A 28 -11.29 8.85 4.81
C ALA A 28 -10.64 9.98 3.99
N CYS A 29 -9.37 10.31 4.24
CA CYS A 29 -8.64 11.36 3.51
C CYS A 29 -8.56 11.09 2.01
N TYR A 30 -8.36 9.84 1.60
CA TYR A 30 -8.19 9.46 0.19
C TYR A 30 -9.44 8.82 -0.43
N GLY A 31 -10.56 8.75 0.30
CA GLY A 31 -11.80 8.14 -0.18
C GLY A 31 -11.67 6.65 -0.54
N ILE A 32 -10.79 5.92 0.15
CA ILE A 32 -10.52 4.50 -0.12
C ILE A 32 -11.37 3.66 0.83
N SER A 33 -12.09 2.67 0.29
CA SER A 33 -12.80 1.72 1.16
C SER A 33 -11.82 0.77 1.85
N ARG A 34 -12.15 0.38 3.09
CA ARG A 34 -11.35 -0.60 3.86
C ARG A 34 -11.13 -1.89 3.04
N MET A 35 -12.15 -2.38 2.36
CA MET A 35 -12.06 -3.57 1.50
C MET A 35 -11.01 -3.39 0.40
N ARG A 36 -11.00 -2.25 -0.29
CA ARG A 36 -10.03 -1.96 -1.35
C ARG A 36 -8.62 -1.86 -0.81
N TYR A 37 -8.43 -1.24 0.35
CA TYR A 37 -7.13 -1.19 1.03
C TYR A 37 -6.59 -2.60 1.35
N TRP A 38 -7.41 -3.47 1.94
CA TRP A 38 -7.01 -4.85 2.20
C TRP A 38 -6.72 -5.66 0.94
N GLN A 39 -7.46 -5.43 -0.15
CA GLN A 39 -7.17 -6.05 -1.44
C GLN A 39 -5.78 -5.65 -1.95
N ILE A 40 -5.41 -4.36 -1.86
CA ILE A 40 -4.09 -3.88 -2.27
C ILE A 40 -2.99 -4.52 -1.42
N LEU A 41 -3.18 -4.60 -0.11
CA LEU A 41 -2.20 -5.20 0.81
C LEU A 41 -2.05 -6.72 0.65
N ASN A 42 -3.12 -7.43 0.28
CA ASN A 42 -3.14 -8.90 0.19
C ASN A 42 -3.11 -9.42 -1.23
N GLN A 43 -2.87 -8.58 -2.24
CA GLN A 43 -2.83 -9.04 -3.62
C GLN A 43 -1.70 -10.07 -3.80
N PRO A 44 -2.01 -11.32 -4.16
CA PRO A 44 -1.03 -12.42 -4.19
C PRO A 44 -0.03 -12.31 -5.36
N HIS A 45 -0.33 -11.50 -6.37
CA HIS A 45 0.50 -11.33 -7.56
C HIS A 45 0.57 -9.85 -7.92
N LEU A 46 1.58 -9.16 -7.39
CA LEU A 46 1.85 -7.77 -7.72
C LEU A 46 3.00 -7.73 -8.71
N SER A 47 2.68 -7.53 -9.99
CA SER A 47 3.67 -6.91 -10.87
C SER A 47 3.91 -5.48 -10.35
N LYS A 48 5.14 -4.95 -10.44
CA LYS A 48 5.45 -3.56 -10.03
C LYS A 48 4.58 -2.52 -10.74
N GLU A 49 3.95 -2.91 -11.84
CA GLU A 49 3.07 -2.09 -12.68
C GLU A 49 1.60 -2.06 -12.22
N VAL A 50 1.24 -2.71 -11.10
CA VAL A 50 -0.14 -2.70 -10.65
C VAL A 50 -0.54 -1.27 -10.27
N PRO A 51 -1.53 -0.65 -10.96
CA PRO A 51 -1.88 0.76 -10.74
C PRO A 51 -2.30 1.06 -9.30
N CYS A 52 -2.75 0.04 -8.57
CA CYS A 52 -3.14 0.18 -7.17
C CYS A 52 -1.95 0.33 -6.21
N LEU A 53 -0.79 -0.28 -6.50
CA LEU A 53 0.43 -0.08 -5.70
C LEU A 53 1.01 1.30 -5.96
N THR A 54 1.08 1.72 -7.22
CA THR A 54 1.55 3.05 -7.58
C THR A 54 0.71 4.12 -6.90
N LYS A 55 -0.63 4.00 -6.93
CA LYS A 55 -1.51 4.92 -6.20
C LYS A 55 -1.30 4.88 -4.68
N LEU A 56 -1.07 3.70 -4.09
CA LEU A 56 -0.79 3.60 -2.67
C LEU A 56 0.52 4.30 -2.30
N ALA A 57 1.57 4.10 -3.11
CA ALA A 57 2.85 4.79 -2.98
C ALA A 57 2.69 6.32 -3.11
N GLU A 58 1.92 6.79 -4.09
CA GLU A 58 1.60 8.21 -4.27
C GLU A 58 0.89 8.80 -3.05
N PHE A 59 -0.16 8.16 -2.53
CA PHE A 59 -0.88 8.62 -1.34
C PHE A 59 0.02 8.68 -0.11
N LEU A 60 0.96 7.75 0.00
CA LEU A 60 1.90 7.68 1.11
C LEU A 60 3.16 8.54 0.91
N HIS A 61 3.31 9.18 -0.25
CA HIS A 61 4.49 9.93 -0.67
C HIS A 61 5.78 9.12 -0.50
N VAL A 62 5.77 7.88 -0.98
CA VAL A 62 6.90 6.94 -1.02
C VAL A 62 6.96 6.28 -2.38
N THR A 63 8.04 5.56 -2.66
CA THR A 63 8.19 4.77 -3.90
C THR A 63 7.60 3.37 -3.76
N VAL A 64 7.29 2.73 -4.89
CA VAL A 64 6.79 1.34 -4.91
C VAL A 64 7.84 0.37 -4.31
N ASP A 65 9.13 0.64 -4.53
CA ASP A 65 10.22 -0.15 -3.96
C ASP A 65 10.34 -0.01 -2.43
N GLU A 66 9.86 1.09 -1.82
CA GLU A 66 9.83 1.23 -0.35
C GLU A 66 8.70 0.43 0.30
N ILE A 67 7.57 0.28 -0.40
CA ILE A 67 6.41 -0.48 0.10
C ILE A 67 6.51 -1.99 -0.20
N VAL A 68 7.30 -2.36 -1.21
CA VAL A 68 7.56 -3.75 -1.60
C VAL A 68 8.84 -4.24 -0.94
N LYS A 69 8.83 -5.46 -0.42
CA LYS A 69 10.06 -6.15 0.00
C LYS A 69 10.31 -7.29 -0.98
N GLU A 70 11.48 -7.30 -1.64
CA GLU A 70 12.01 -8.49 -2.32
C GLU A 70 12.36 -9.60 -1.32
#